data_AF-A0A350CPF9-F1
#
_entry.id   AF-A0A350CPF9-F1
#
_cell.length_a   1.000
_cell.length_b   1.000
_cell.length_c   1.000
_cell.angle_alpha   90.00
_cell.angle_beta   90.00
_cell.angle_gamma   90.00
#
_symmetry.space_group_name_H-M   'P 1'
#
loop_
_entity.id
_entity.type
_entity.pdbx_description
1 polymer ?
#
loop_
_entity_poly.entity_id
_entity_poly.type
_entity_poly.pdbx_seq_one_letter_code
_entity_poly.pdbx_strand_id
1 'polypeptide(L)' 'ADALKIRGLHNAANALAALALCRAAGLPLAPLLHGLREYAGEPHRVELVASIDGVDFYDDSKGT' A
#
# COMPACT_ATOMS: atom_id res chain seq x y z
N ALA A 1 7.06 -13.09 -6.55
CA ALA A 1 5.94 -12.16 -6.70
C ALA A 1 5.81 -11.40 -5.38
N ASP A 2 5.71 -10.07 -5.42
CA ASP A 2 5.50 -9.27 -4.21
C ASP A 2 4.09 -9.49 -3.65
N ALA A 3 3.97 -9.52 -2.32
CA ALA A 3 2.71 -9.81 -1.63
C ALA A 3 1.77 -8.59 -1.53
N LEU A 4 2.30 -7.37 -1.70
CA LEU A 4 1.57 -6.11 -1.63
C LEU A 4 1.60 -5.41 -2.99
N LYS A 5 0.52 -4.72 -3.35
CA LYS A 5 0.47 -3.88 -4.57
C LYS A 5 1.19 -2.55 -4.37
N ILE A 6 1.14 -1.99 -3.16
CA ILE A 6 1.90 -0.79 -2.76
C ILE A 6 3.40 -1.10 -2.66
N ARG A 7 4.23 -0.19 -3.17
CA ARG A 7 5.70 -0.37 -3.24
C ARG A 7 6.44 0.38 -2.14
N GLY A 8 7.62 -0.13 -1.77
CA GLY A 8 8.57 0.53 -0.88
C GLY A 8 8.52 0.09 0.60
N LEU A 9 9.66 0.24 1.29
CA LEU A 9 9.83 -0.21 2.68
C LEU A 9 8.90 0.51 3.66
N HIS A 10 8.63 1.80 3.47
CA HIS A 10 7.72 2.56 4.33
C HIS A 10 6.28 2.02 4.24
N ASN A 11 5.84 1.62 3.05
CA ASN A 11 4.52 1.03 2.82
C ASN A 11 4.41 -0.37 3.44
N ALA A 12 5.48 -1.16 3.39
CA ALA A 12 5.54 -2.41 4.14
C ALA A 12 5.43 -2.18 5.66
N ALA A 13 6.12 -1.16 6.20
CA ALA A 13 6.01 -0.78 7.60
C ALA A 13 4.59 -0.33 7.98
N ASN A 14 3.93 0.47 7.13
CA ASN A 14 2.53 0.89 7.32
C ASN A 14 1.58 -0.30 7.33
N ALA A 15 1.75 -1.24 6.39
CA ALA A 15 0.94 -2.47 6.32
C ALA A 15 1.10 -3.32 7.59
N LEU A 16 2.32 -3.46 8.10
CA LEU A 16 2.60 -4.19 9.34
C LEU A 16 1.99 -3.49 10.56
N ALA A 17 2.07 -2.15 10.62
CA ALA A 17 1.46 -1.37 11.69
C ALA A 17 -0.08 -1.52 11.68
N ALA A 18 -0.71 -1.40 10.51
CA ALA A 18 -2.15 -1.63 10.36
C ALA A 18 -2.56 -3.05 10.77
N LEU A 19 -1.80 -4.06 10.34
CA LEU A 19 -2.02 -5.45 10.73
C LEU A 19 -1.94 -5.63 12.25
N ALA A 20 -0.91 -5.09 12.89
CA ALA A 20 -0.72 -5.16 14.33
C ALA A 20 -1.89 -4.54 15.11
N LEU A 21 -2.36 -3.36 14.68
CA LEU A 21 -3.51 -2.68 15.28
C LEU A 21 -4.80 -3.52 15.14
N CYS A 22 -5.09 -4.03 13.95
CA CYS A 22 -6.26 -4.89 13.73
C CYS A 22 -6.19 -6.19 14.55
N ARG A 23 -5.00 -6.78 14.68
CA ARG A 23 -4.78 -7.97 15.51
C ARG A 23 -4.99 -7.68 16.99
N ALA A 24 -4.50 -6.54 17.48
CA ALA A 24 -4.74 -6.09 18.85
C ALA A 24 -6.23 -5.83 19.14
N ALA A 25 -6.99 -5.40 18.13
CA ALA A 25 -8.44 -5.22 18.21
C ALA A 25 -9.25 -6.54 18.06
N GLY A 26 -8.59 -7.70 17.97
CA GLY A 26 -9.24 -9.01 17.93
C GLY A 26 -9.70 -9.47 16.54
N LEU A 27 -9.31 -8.78 15.46
CA LEU A 27 -9.71 -9.20 14.11
C LEU A 27 -8.95 -10.47 13.65
N PRO A 28 -9.62 -11.39 12.93
CA PRO A 28 -9.00 -12.60 12.41
C PRO A 28 -7.97 -12.28 11.31
N LEU A 29 -6.87 -13.03 11.28
CA LEU A 29 -5.73 -12.72 10.41
C LEU A 29 -6.03 -12.89 8.90
N ALA A 30 -6.78 -13.93 8.54
CA ALA A 30 -7.07 -14.26 7.14
C ALA A 30 -7.72 -13.10 6.34
N PRO A 31 -8.81 -12.45 6.79
CA PRO A 31 -9.39 -11.32 6.06
C PRO A 31 -8.47 -10.08 6.04
N LEU A 32 -7.63 -9.89 7.05
CA LEU A 32 -6.66 -8.78 7.05
C LEU A 32 -5.59 -8.95 5.98
N LEU A 33 -5.04 -10.17 5.84
CA LEU A 33 -4.09 -10.49 4.78
C LEU A 33 -4.71 -10.35 3.38
N HIS A 34 -5.98 -10.74 3.24
CA HIS A 34 -6.72 -10.52 2.01
C HIS A 34 -6.87 -9.04 1.69
N GLY A 35 -7.27 -8.22 2.68
CA GLY A 35 -7.38 -6.76 2.53
C GLY A 35 -6.06 -6.10 2.13
N LEU A 36 -4.95 -6.47 2.79
CA LEU A 36 -3.62 -5.94 2.47
C LEU A 36 -3.15 -6.31 1.06
N ARG A 37 -3.48 -7.52 0.60
CA ARG A 37 -3.16 -7.95 -0.77
C ARG A 37 -3.93 -7.14 -1.81
N GLU A 38 -5.18 -6.78 -1.52
CA GLU A 38 -6.01 -6.03 -2.46
C GLU A 38 -5.77 -4.53 -2.44
N TYR A 39 -5.28 -3.97 -1.33
CA TYR A 39 -5.01 -2.54 -1.15
C TYR A 39 -3.98 -2.01 -2.16
N ALA A 40 -4.39 -1.00 -2.93
CA ALA A 40 -3.62 -0.42 -4.03
C ALA A 40 -2.97 0.94 -3.68
N GLY A 41 -3.15 1.43 -2.45
CA GLY A 41 -2.73 2.78 -2.04
C GLY A 41 -3.87 3.79 -2.11
N GLU A 42 -3.64 4.97 -1.54
CA GLU A 42 -4.53 6.11 -1.68
C GLU A 42 -4.18 6.92 -2.94
N PRO A 43 -5.14 7.65 -3.52
CA PRO A 43 -4.84 8.66 -4.52
C PRO A 43 -3.75 9.61 -4.02
N HIS A 44 -2.85 10.00 -4.93
CA HIS A 44 -1.78 10.96 -4.70
C HIS A 44 -0.70 10.53 -3.69
N ARG A 45 -0.59 9.24 -3.35
CA ARG A 45 0.50 8.68 -2.53
C ARG A 45 1.37 7.73 -3.36
N VAL A 46 2.39 8.29 -4.01
CA VAL A 46 3.27 7.56 -4.94
C VAL A 46 2.42 6.78 -5.98
N GLU A 47 1.39 7.43 -6.50
CA GLU A 47 0.43 6.86 -7.44
C GLU A 47 1.00 6.92 -8.86
N LEU A 48 1.08 5.79 -9.57
CA LEU A 48 1.45 5.80 -10.99
C LEU A 48 0.28 6.35 -11.82
N VAL A 49 0.42 7.55 -12.38
CA VAL A 49 -0.63 8.23 -13.14
C VAL A 49 -0.47 8.09 -14.65
N ALA A 50 0.75 7.87 -15.15
CA ALA A 50 1.01 7.66 -16.57
C ALA A 50 2.35 6.95 -16.81
N SER A 51 2.47 6.28 -17.97
CA SER A 51 3.74 5.85 -18.55
C SER A 51 3.78 6.36 -19.99
N ILE A 52 4.74 7.23 -20.31
CA ILE A 52 4.86 7.89 -21.62
C ILE A 52 6.29 7.72 -22.10
N ASP A 53 6.49 7.14 -23.28
CA ASP A 53 7.80 6.90 -23.89
C ASP A 53 8.81 6.20 -22.98
N GLY A 54 8.34 5.28 -22.13
CA GLY A 54 9.17 4.54 -21.16
C GLY A 54 9.50 5.31 -19.88
N VAL A 55 8.89 6.47 -19.66
CA VAL A 55 9.00 7.25 -18.43
C VAL A 55 7.73 7.09 -17.61
N ASP A 56 7.89 6.61 -16.37
CA ASP A 56 6.81 6.47 -15.39
C ASP A 56 6.60 7.80 -14.62
N PHE A 57 5.37 8.28 -14.58
CA PHE A 57 4.96 9.50 -13.89
C PHE A 57 4.18 9.15 -12.62
N TYR A 58 4.64 9.65 -11.49
CA TYR A 58 4.03 9.40 -10.19
C TYR A 58 3.45 10.69 -9.58
N ASP A 59 2.20 10.62 -9.09
CA ASP A 59 1.59 11.66 -8.26
C ASP A 59 1.83 11.34 -6.78
N ASP A 60 2.60 12.22 -6.14
CA ASP A 60 2.85 12.21 -4.69
C ASP A 60 2.49 13.57 -4.06
N SER A 61 1.46 14.24 -4.58
CA SER A 61 1.03 15.56 -4.09
C SER A 61 0.54 15.58 -2.63
N LYS A 62 0.41 14.40 -1.99
CA LYS A 62 0.19 14.26 -0.54
C LYS A 62 1.48 14.10 0.28
N GLY A 63 2.65 14.31 -0.32
CA GLY A 63 3.96 14.36 0.34
C GLY A 63 4.24 15.68 1.08
N THR A 64 3.29 16.15 1.89
CA THR A 64 3.42 17.30 2.83
C THR A 64 3.45 16.80 4.25
#